data_AF-A0A1M4WI82-F1
#
_entry.id   AF-A0A1M4WI82-F1
#
_cell.length_a   1.000
_cell.length_b   1.000
_cell.length_c   1.000
_cell.angle_alpha   90.00
_cell.angle_beta   90.00
_cell.angle_gamma   90.00
#
_symmetry.space_group_name_H-M   'P 1'
#
loop_
_entity.id
_entity.type
_entity.pdbx_description
1 polymer ?
#
loop_
_entity_poly.entity_id
_entity_poly.type
_entity_poly.pdbx_seq_one_letter_code
_entity_poly.pdbx_strand_id
1 'polypeptide(L)' 'MFSSLIFGILSIGSIILYGLIWWKIFDKTGYGGAYGLLMFIPIVNFIMLLVLAFTEWPVHRYKNY' A
#
# COMPACT_ATOMS: atom_id res chain seq x y z
N MET A 1 -8.86 30.14 -9.13
CA MET A 1 -9.71 29.74 -7.98
C MET A 1 -10.43 28.42 -8.22
N PHE A 2 -11.14 28.23 -9.34
CA PHE A 2 -11.77 26.93 -9.67
C PHE A 2 -10.76 25.80 -9.92
N SER A 3 -9.68 26.07 -10.66
CA SER A 3 -8.64 25.08 -10.96
C SER A 3 -7.94 24.54 -9.69
N SER A 4 -7.67 25.39 -8.70
CA SER A 4 -7.06 24.98 -7.42
C SER A 4 -7.95 24.07 -6.58
N LEU A 5 -9.27 24.24 -6.63
CA LEU A 5 -10.22 23.37 -5.93
C LEU A 5 -10.27 21.98 -6.57
N ILE A 6 -10.24 21.90 -7.91
CA ILE A 6 -10.19 20.64 -8.64
C ILE A 6 -8.92 19.87 -8.29
N PHE A 7 -7.76 20.54 -8.30
CA PHE A 7 -6.50 19.92 -7.87
C PHE A 7 -6.54 19.44 -6.41
N GLY A 8 -7.17 20.20 -5.51
CA GLY A 8 -7.38 19.80 -4.12
C GLY A 8 -8.20 18.51 -3.99
N ILE A 9 -9.33 18.42 -4.69
CA ILE A 9 -10.19 17.23 -4.64
C ILE A 9 -9.49 16.00 -5.24
N LEU A 10 -8.83 16.17 -6.39
CA LEU A 10 -8.10 15.09 -7.04
C LEU A 10 -6.97 14.55 -6.17
N SER A 11 -6.18 15.44 -5.55
CA SER A 11 -5.07 15.03 -4.67
C SER A 11 -5.56 14.27 -3.44
N ILE A 12 -6.64 14.71 -2.79
CA ILE A 12 -7.25 13.98 -1.67
C ILE A 12 -7.73 12.60 -2.11
N GLY A 13 -8.44 12.53 -3.25
CA GLY A 13 -8.91 11.26 -3.81
C GLY A 13 -7.76 10.30 -4.13
N SER A 14 -6.67 10.79 -4.70
CA SER A 14 -5.46 10.01 -5.00
C SER A 14 -4.79 9.46 -3.73
N ILE A 15 -4.71 10.26 -2.66
CA ILE A 15 -4.13 9.81 -1.37
C ILE A 15 -4.96 8.68 -0.77
N ILE A 16 -6.29 8.81 -0.74
CA ILE A 16 -7.18 7.78 -0.21
C ILE A 16 -7.06 6.50 -1.06
N LEU A 17 -7.11 6.63 -2.38
CA LEU A 17 -6.98 5.50 -3.29
C LEU A 17 -5.63 4.79 -3.13
N TYR A 18 -4.54 5.54 -3.01
CA TYR A 18 -3.20 4.99 -2.77
C TYR A 18 -3.16 4.16 -1.49
N GLY A 19 -3.69 4.68 -0.38
CA GLY A 19 -3.78 3.95 0.88
C GLY A 19 -4.61 2.67 0.77
N LEU A 20 -5.76 2.72 0.08
CA LEU A 20 -6.63 1.55 -0.13
C LEU A 20 -5.97 0.48 -1.01
N ILE A 21 -5.25 0.88 -2.07
CA ILE A 21 -4.52 -0.05 -2.93
C ILE A 21 -3.50 -0.83 -2.11
N TRP A 22 -2.67 -0.11 -1.34
CA TRP A 22 -1.67 -0.76 -0.50
C TRP A 22 -2.30 -1.63 0.56
N TRP A 23 -3.37 -1.18 1.22
CA TRP A 23 -4.11 -2.01 2.17
C TRP A 23 -4.53 -3.36 1.55
N LYS A 24 -5.12 -3.33 0.35
CA LYS A 24 -5.56 -4.55 -0.35
C LYS A 24 -4.41 -5.45 -0.79
N ILE A 25 -3.24 -4.89 -1.13
CA ILE A 25 -2.04 -5.69 -1.42
C ILE A 25 -1.56 -6.41 -0.15
N PHE A 26 -1.46 -5.69 0.96
CA PHE A 26 -0.97 -6.22 2.22
C PHE A 26 -1.91 -7.26 2.86
N ASP A 27 -3.23 -7.15 2.65
CA ASP A 27 -4.19 -8.21 3.00
C ASP A 27 -3.95 -9.50 2.21
N LYS A 28 -3.62 -9.40 0.91
CA LYS A 28 -3.39 -10.57 0.04
C LYS A 28 -2.09 -11.31 0.33
N THR A 29 -1.08 -10.60 0.84
CA THR A 29 0.24 -11.15 1.14
C THR A 29 0.29 -11.79 2.53
N GLY A 30 -0.66 -11.49 3.41
CA GLY A 30 -0.75 -12.06 4.76
C GLY A 30 -0.02 -11.27 5.86
N TYR A 31 0.52 -10.09 5.54
CA TYR A 31 1.08 -9.17 6.55
C TYR A 31 -0.01 -8.37 7.30
N GLY A 32 -1.20 -8.24 6.70
CA GLY A 32 -2.33 -7.48 7.24
C GLY A 32 -2.40 -6.06 6.67
N GLY A 33 -3.58 -5.63 6.23
CA GLY A 33 -3.75 -4.43 5.40
C GLY A 33 -3.34 -3.10 6.05
N ALA A 34 -3.32 -3.03 7.38
CA ALA A 34 -2.81 -1.84 8.09
C ALA A 34 -1.34 -1.52 7.76
N TYR A 35 -0.52 -2.52 7.42
CA TYR A 35 0.86 -2.30 6.95
C TYR A 35 0.92 -1.49 5.65
N GLY A 36 -0.15 -1.52 4.84
CA GLY A 36 -0.27 -0.70 3.65
C GLY A 36 -0.24 0.80 3.93
N LEU A 37 -0.60 1.26 5.14
CA LEU A 37 -0.50 2.66 5.50
C LEU A 37 0.95 3.14 5.71
N LEU A 38 1.89 2.23 6.00
CA LEU A 38 3.30 2.60 6.11
C LEU A 38 3.91 3.01 4.76
N MET A 39 3.22 2.72 3.65
CA MET A 39 3.65 3.04 2.29
C MET A 39 3.57 4.54 1.96
N PHE A 40 3.03 5.37 2.85
CA PHE A 40 3.15 6.83 2.76
C PHE A 40 4.56 7.34 3.13
N ILE A 41 5.36 6.51 3.81
CA ILE A 41 6.76 6.84 4.13
C ILE A 41 7.65 6.36 2.97
N PRO A 42 8.34 7.25 2.24
CA PRO A 42 9.05 6.88 1.01
C PRO A 42 10.10 5.78 1.18
N ILE A 43 10.90 5.85 2.25
CA ILE A 43 11.95 4.85 2.54
C ILE A 43 11.32 3.49 2.85
N VAL A 44 10.25 3.46 3.65
CA VAL A 44 9.55 2.22 3.98
C VAL A 44 8.90 1.63 2.73
N ASN A 45 8.29 2.46 1.88
CA ASN A 45 7.71 2.00 0.62
C ASN A 45 8.75 1.34 -0.29
N PHE A 46 9.92 1.96 -0.44
CA PHE A 46 11.02 1.41 -1.24
C PHE A 46 11.51 0.06 -0.69
N ILE A 47 11.79 -0.02 0.62
CA ILE A 47 12.22 -1.27 1.25
C ILE A 47 11.15 -2.35 1.11
N MET A 48 9.87 -1.99 1.33
CA MET A 48 8.77 -2.95 1.29
C MET A 48 8.47 -3.44 -0.12
N LEU A 49 8.72 -2.64 -1.16
CA LEU A 49 8.72 -3.10 -2.55
C LEU A 49 9.77 -4.20 -2.78
N LEU A 50 10.98 -4.04 -2.23
CA LEU A 50 12.01 -5.09 -2.30
C LEU A 50 11.56 -6.34 -1.55
N VAL A 51 11.00 -6.19 -0.34
CA VAL A 51 10.46 -7.33 0.44
C VAL A 51 9.37 -8.06 -0.34
N LEU A 52 8.38 -7.34 -0.87
CA LEU A 52 7.28 -7.92 -1.64
C LEU A 52 7.77 -8.61 -2.92
N ALA A 53 8.82 -8.10 -3.57
CA ALA A 53 9.37 -8.67 -4.80
C ALA A 53 10.23 -9.92 -4.56
N PHE A 54 11.03 -9.94 -3.49
CA PHE A 54 12.08 -10.96 -3.30
C PHE A 54 11.83 -11.97 -2.19
N THR A 55 10.86 -11.74 -1.29
CA THR A 55 10.61 -12.63 -0.15
C THR A 55 9.36 -13.49 -0.34
N GLU A 56 9.35 -14.67 0.27
CA GLU A 56 8.16 -15.51 0.31
C GLU A 56 7.10 -14.92 1.25
N TRP A 57 5.92 -14.68 0.70
CA TRP A 57 4.84 -14.02 1.42
C TRP A 57 4.29 -14.88 2.57
N PRO A 58 3.90 -14.27 3.70
CA PRO A 58 3.31 -14.99 4.83
C PRO A 58 2.17 -15.92 4.45
N VAL A 59 1.31 -15.52 3.51
CA VAL A 59 0.17 -16.32 3.02
C VAL A 59 0.58 -17.67 2.42
N HIS A 60 1.77 -17.76 1.83
CA HIS A 60 2.27 -19.01 1.26
C HIS A 60 2.79 -19.97 2.34
N ARG A 61 3.32 -19.43 3.45
CA ARG A 61 3.83 -20.24 4.58
C ARG A 61 2.73 -20.99 5.32
N TYR A 62 1.52 -20.43 5.38
CA TYR A 62 0.38 -21.08 6.04
C TYR A 62 -0.22 -22.25 5.26
N LYS A 63 0.11 -22.40 3.97
CA LYS A 63 -0.50 -23.41 3.08
C LYS A 63 0.30 -24.73 2.99
N ASN A 64 1.42 -24.84 3.68
CA ASN A 64 2.35 -26.00 3.62
C ASN A 64 2.16 -27.02 4.77
N TYR A 65 0.93 -27.22 5.26
CA TYR A 65 0.58 -28.31 6.20
C TYR A 65 -0.63 -29.09 5.67
#